data_AF-A0A3D1KL67-F1
#
_entry.id   AF-A0A3D1KL67-F1
#
_cell.length_a   1.000
_cell.length_b   1.000
_cell.length_c   1.000
_cell.angle_alpha   90.00
_cell.angle_beta   90.00
_cell.angle_gamma   90.00
#
_symmetry.space_group_name_H-M   'P 1'
#
loop_
_entity.id
_entity.type
_entity.pdbx_description
1 polymer ?
#
loop_
_entity_poly.entity_id
_entity_poly.type
_entity_poly.pdbx_seq_one_letter_code
_entity_poly.pdbx_strand_id
1 'polypeptide(L)' 'MVYPKKLPSTKKGDLILISAKGQVIRIQLATVPLLGRSTQGVRLMRLKSADDLLAQVALV' A
#
# COMPACT_ATOMS: atom_id res chain seq x y z
N MET A 1 -13.42 -17.19 4.67
CA MET A 1 -12.34 -16.23 5.03
C MET A 1 -11.19 -16.44 4.06
N VAL A 2 -11.09 -15.60 3.02
CA VAL A 2 -10.01 -15.69 2.02
C VAL A 2 -8.78 -15.02 2.60
N TYR A 3 -7.75 -15.80 2.94
CA TYR A 3 -6.46 -15.21 3.31
C TYR A 3 -5.89 -14.53 2.07
N PRO A 4 -5.52 -13.24 2.15
CA PRO A 4 -4.90 -12.59 1.03
C PRO A 4 -3.56 -13.25 0.73
N LYS A 5 -3.36 -13.67 -0.52
CA LYS A 5 -2.10 -14.27 -0.96
C LYS A 5 -1.03 -13.18 -0.92
N LYS A 6 0.15 -13.41 -0.35
CA LYS A 6 1.24 -12.42 -0.43
C LYS A 6 1.78 -12.37 -1.86
N LEU A 7 2.36 -11.23 -2.25
CA LEU A 7 3.10 -11.15 -3.50
C LEU A 7 4.19 -12.25 -3.55
N PRO A 8 4.37 -12.91 -4.70
CA PRO A 8 5.41 -13.93 -4.84
C PRO A 8 6.78 -13.34 -4.49
N SER A 9 7.58 -14.10 -3.74
CA SER A 9 8.89 -13.70 -3.20
C SER A 9 9.92 -13.31 -4.27
N THR A 10 9.61 -13.53 -5.55
CA THR A 10 10.40 -13.10 -6.70
C THR A 10 10.28 -11.61 -6.99
N LYS A 11 9.21 -10.92 -6.56
CA LYS A 11 9.07 -9.46 -6.70
C LYS A 11 9.63 -8.75 -5.48
N LYS A 12 10.81 -8.16 -5.65
CA LYS A 12 11.46 -7.29 -4.67
C LYS A 12 11.15 -5.83 -5.00
N GLY A 13 11.07 -5.01 -3.96
CA GLY A 13 10.83 -3.57 -4.08
C GLY A 13 10.08 -3.03 -2.87
N ASP A 14 9.91 -1.73 -2.87
CA ASP A 14 9.16 -1.00 -1.87
C ASP A 14 8.07 -0.14 -2.50
N LEU A 15 6.92 -0.13 -1.86
CA LEU A 15 5.87 0.83 -2.15
C LEU A 15 6.10 2.06 -1.29
N ILE A 16 6.24 3.22 -1.93
CA ILE A 16 6.29 4.51 -1.27
C ILE A 16 4.94 5.20 -1.46
N LEU A 17 4.31 5.58 -0.35
CA LEU A 17 3.06 6.33 -0.28
C LEU A 17 3.35 7.71 0.26
N ILE A 18 2.91 8.75 -0.44
CA ILE A 18 3.12 10.15 -0.07
C ILE A 18 1.74 10.84 0.00
N SER A 19 1.43 11.45 1.14
CA SER A 19 0.23 12.27 1.31
C SER A 19 0.45 13.71 0.85
N ALA A 20 -0.64 14.42 0.55
CA ALA A 20 -0.61 15.82 0.15
C ALA A 20 -0.01 16.73 1.23
N LYS A 21 -0.18 16.37 2.51
CA LYS A 21 0.42 17.08 3.65
C LYS A 21 1.81 16.56 4.07
N GLY A 22 2.47 15.78 3.22
CA GLY A 22 3.87 15.37 3.40
C GLY A 22 4.09 14.16 4.31
N GLN A 23 3.05 13.38 4.63
CA GLN A 23 3.24 12.10 5.31
C GLN A 23 3.79 11.08 4.30
N VAL A 24 4.96 10.51 4.60
CA VAL A 24 5.60 9.48 3.76
C VAL A 24 5.63 8.15 4.51
N ILE A 25 5.21 7.07 3.85
CA ILE A 25 5.31 5.69 4.34
C ILE A 25 5.99 4.83 3.29
N ARG A 26 6.92 3.97 3.73
CA ARG A 26 7.56 2.94 2.92
C ARG A 26 7.10 1.56 3.38
N ILE A 27 6.61 0.74 2.46
CA ILE A 27 6.09 -0.60 2.73
C ILE A 27 6.83 -1.59 1.85
N GLN A 28 7.41 -2.62 2.46
CA GLN A 28 8.01 -3.72 1.71
C GLN A 28 6.95 -4.39 0.84
N LEU A 29 7.22 -4.49 -0.46
CA LEU A 29 6.25 -5.02 -1.43
C LEU A 29 5.80 -6.45 -1.08
N ALA A 30 6.70 -7.26 -0.53
CA ALA A 30 6.42 -8.63 -0.09
C ALA A 30 5.36 -8.72 1.03
N THR A 31 5.13 -7.64 1.77
CA THR A 31 4.12 -7.57 2.84
C THR A 31 2.75 -7.13 2.34
N VAL A 32 2.67 -6.56 1.13
CA VAL A 32 1.42 -6.12 0.53
C VAL A 32 0.62 -7.35 0.06
N PRO A 33 -0.66 -7.47 0.44
CA PRO A 33 -1.50 -8.57 0.00
C PRO A 33 -1.87 -8.45 -1.48
N LEU A 34 -1.75 -9.55 -2.21
CA LEU A 34 -2.33 -9.75 -3.53
C LEU A 34 -3.82 -10.08 -3.37
N LEU A 35 -4.64 -9.23 -3.97
CA LEU A 35 -6.09 -9.34 -3.94
C LEU A 35 -6.63 -9.60 -5.35
N GLY A 36 -7.79 -10.23 -5.43
CA GLY A 36 -8.48 -10.46 -6.70
C GLY A 36 -8.99 -9.16 -7.33
N ARG A 37 -9.39 -9.22 -8.61
CA ARG A 37 -9.84 -8.04 -9.37
C ARG A 37 -11.10 -7.38 -8.80
N SER A 38 -12.02 -8.14 -8.22
CA SER A 38 -13.24 -7.62 -7.58
C SER A 38 -13.10 -7.65 -6.06
N THR A 39 -12.37 -6.67 -5.52
CA THR A 39 -12.17 -6.50 -4.07
C THR A 39 -12.13 -5.03 -3.69
N GLN A 40 -12.41 -4.70 -2.42
CA GLN A 40 -12.26 -3.34 -1.88
C GLN A 40 -10.82 -2.97 -1.51
N GLY A 41 -9.87 -3.90 -1.62
CA GLY A 41 -8.50 -3.66 -1.19
C GLY A 41 -8.28 -3.85 0.31
N VAL A 42 -7.13 -3.39 0.79
CA VAL A 42 -6.80 -3.24 2.20
C VAL A 42 -6.28 -1.83 2.46
N ARG A 43 -6.34 -1.38 3.71
CA ARG A 43 -5.76 -0.10 4.11
C ARG A 43 -4.24 -0.22 4.29
N LEU A 44 -3.47 0.41 3.41
CA LEU A 44 -2.00 0.45 3.48
C LEU A 44 -1.47 1.63 4.32
N MET A 45 -2.23 2.72 4.39
CA MET A 45 -1.83 3.95 5.09
C MET A 45 -2.99 4.48 5.94
N ARG A 46 -2.66 4.89 7.18
CA ARG A 46 -3.53 5.74 8.00
C ARG A 46 -2.98 7.16 7.95
N LEU A 47 -3.79 8.05 7.38
CA LEU A 47 -3.47 9.47 7.31
C LEU A 47 -3.53 10.07 8.71
N LYS A 48 -2.59 10.97 9.01
CA LYS A 48 -2.52 11.65 10.32
C LYS A 48 -3.68 12.64 10.53
N SER A 49 -4.11 13.31 9.46
CA SER A 49 -5.25 14.22 9.49
C SER A 49 -6.43 13.63 8.73
N ALA A 50 -7.64 13.94 9.19
CA ALA A 50 -8.88 13.47 8.57
C ALA A 50 -9.13 14.11 7.19
N ASP A 51 -8.56 15.28 6.94
CA ASP A 51 -8.65 16.04 5.69
C ASP A 51 -7.42 15.88 4.78
N ASP A 52 -6.45 15.04 5.17
CA ASP A 52 -5.32 14.71 4.31
C ASP A 52 -5.74 13.69 3.26
N LEU A 53 -4.99 13.62 2.16
CA LEU A 53 -5.26 12.74 1.03
C LEU A 53 -3.96 12.10 0.54
N LEU A 54 -4.07 10.93 -0.09
CA LEU A 54 -2.95 10.33 -0.80
C LEU A 54 -2.67 11.16 -2.05
N ALA A 55 -1.43 11.64 -2.20
CA ALA A 55 -1.02 12.43 -3.36
C ALA A 55 -0.27 11.57 -4.40
N GLN A 56 0.59 10.67 -3.93
CA GLN A 56 1.44 9.88 -4.83
C GLN A 56 1.69 8.46 -4.32
N VAL A 57 1.83 7.55 -5.28
CA VAL A 57 2.28 6.17 -5.08
C VAL A 57 3.45 5.93 -6.03
N ALA A 58 4.56 5.43 -5.49
CA ALA A 58 5.71 5.03 -6.28
C ALA A 58 6.12 3.60 -5.91
N LEU A 59 6.54 2.83 -6.91
CA LEU A 59 7.22 1.55 -6.73
C LEU A 59 8.70 1.76 -6.98
N VAL A 60 9.53 1.38 -6.01
CA VAL A 60 10.99 1.49 -6.05
C VAL A 60 11.63 0.11 -5.95
#